data_AF-A0A7S2EX64-F1
#
_entry.id   AF-A0A7S2EX64-F1
#
_cell.length_a   1.000
_cell.length_b   1.000
_cell.length_c   1.000
_cell.angle_alpha   90.00
_cell.angle_beta   90.00
_cell.angle_gamma   90.00
#
_symmetry.space_group_name_H-M   'P 1'
#
loop_
_entity.id
_entity.type
_entity.pdbx_description
1 polymer ?
#
loop_
_entity_poly.entity_id
_entity_poly.type
_entity_poly.pdbx_seq_one_letter_code
_entity_poly.pdbx_strand_id
1 'polypeptide(L)'
;ENDGGVDWTTIASSLSGTEVRKKNLTSAKGYQFRVRPSGGVDAGPFSPPSEVVVGRALSDGMRRLFADLGGDGTLLRGGTRRGISLDDALAGKEFVLLYASAHWCGPCRQFTPQLANYYKAMNPQTAGGSGEGGSAVEVVFLSADHDEGSFLSYFSSMPWLAVPYDSDARESLMGFIRVSGIPRLCVLDGKTGRILEDNAVGKPLDVGRWRRLAGR
;
A
#
# COMPACT_ATOMS: atom_id res chain seq x y z
N GLU A 1 -15.71 9.69 18.36
CA GLU A 1 -14.33 10.10 18.04
C GLU A 1 -13.98 11.16 19.06
N ASN A 2 -13.09 10.82 19.99
CA ASN A 2 -12.72 11.69 21.08
C ASN A 2 -11.35 12.27 20.73
N ASP A 3 -11.25 13.58 20.66
CA ASP A 3 -10.00 14.34 20.46
C ASP A 3 -9.04 14.21 21.66
N GLY A 4 -8.77 12.98 22.12
CA GLY A 4 -8.07 12.70 23.38
C GLY A 4 -8.99 12.68 24.61
N GLY A 5 -10.30 12.63 24.44
CA GLY A 5 -11.26 12.37 25.53
C GLY A 5 -11.21 10.91 26.01
N VAL A 6 -11.39 10.74 27.32
CA VAL A 6 -11.19 9.49 28.09
C VAL A 6 -12.32 8.46 27.96
N ASP A 7 -13.39 8.76 27.21
CA ASP A 7 -14.57 7.89 27.16
C ASP A 7 -14.39 6.72 26.21
N TRP A 8 -14.31 5.52 26.79
CA TRP A 8 -14.27 4.25 26.07
C TRP A 8 -15.65 3.93 25.47
N THR A 9 -15.68 3.58 24.19
CA THR A 9 -16.89 3.11 23.50
C THR A 9 -16.72 1.64 23.06
N THR A 10 -17.76 0.83 23.25
CA THR A 10 -17.78 -0.54 22.73
C THR A 10 -17.99 -0.52 21.22
N ILE A 11 -16.98 -0.92 20.44
CA ILE A 11 -17.05 -0.94 18.97
C ILE A 11 -17.54 -2.26 18.39
N ALA A 12 -17.50 -3.34 19.18
CA ALA A 12 -17.99 -4.67 18.84
C ALA A 12 -18.37 -5.40 20.13
N SER A 13 -19.54 -6.05 20.15
CA SER A 13 -20.03 -6.81 21.30
C SER A 13 -19.47 -8.24 21.37
N SER A 14 -18.90 -8.73 20.27
CA SER A 14 -18.33 -10.06 20.13
C SER A 14 -17.24 -10.06 19.05
N LEU A 15 -16.23 -10.91 19.21
CA LEU A 15 -15.15 -11.12 18.24
C LEU A 15 -15.08 -12.60 17.88
N SER A 16 -14.91 -12.93 16.61
CA SER A 16 -14.84 -14.32 16.11
C SER A 16 -13.41 -14.77 15.77
N GLY A 17 -12.40 -13.98 16.14
CA GLY A 17 -11.00 -14.26 15.82
C GLY A 17 -10.04 -13.40 16.65
N THR A 18 -8.74 -13.60 16.43
CA THR A 18 -7.65 -12.90 17.13
C THR A 18 -7.30 -11.56 16.50
N GLU A 19 -7.94 -11.19 15.39
CA GLU A 19 -7.71 -9.93 14.68
C GLU A 19 -9.01 -9.14 14.53
N VAL A 20 -8.91 -7.82 14.68
CA VAL A 20 -10.03 -6.89 14.50
C VAL A 20 -9.60 -5.78 13.55
N ARG A 21 -10.33 -5.64 12.44
CA ARG A 21 -10.12 -4.52 11.51
C ARG A 21 -11.18 -3.46 11.74
N LYS A 22 -10.76 -2.27 12.14
CA LYS A 22 -11.63 -1.10 12.23
C LYS A 22 -11.29 -0.10 11.12
N LYS A 23 -12.26 0.13 10.25
CA LYS A 23 -12.19 1.17 9.21
C LYS A 23 -12.56 2.53 9.80
N ASN A 24 -12.22 3.59 9.08
CA ASN A 24 -12.62 4.98 9.39
C ASN A 24 -12.08 5.48 10.74
N LEU A 25 -10.87 5.06 11.10
CA LEU A 25 -10.13 5.65 12.22
C LEU A 25 -9.48 6.94 11.73
N THR A 26 -10.06 8.07 12.10
CA THR A 26 -9.67 9.40 11.55
C THR A 26 -8.81 10.26 12.48
N SER A 27 -8.74 9.93 13.78
CA SER A 27 -8.05 10.74 14.79
C SER A 27 -6.54 10.72 14.58
N ALA A 28 -5.95 11.92 14.43
CA ALA A 28 -4.50 12.10 14.38
C ALA A 28 -3.79 11.75 15.70
N LYS A 29 -4.52 11.81 16.83
CA LYS A 29 -4.02 11.38 18.15
C LYS A 29 -4.05 9.85 18.32
N GLY A 30 -4.67 9.15 17.37
CA GLY A 30 -4.82 7.70 17.38
C GLY A 30 -5.88 7.19 18.34
N TYR A 31 -5.91 5.87 18.45
CA TYR A 31 -6.91 5.09 19.16
C TYR A 31 -6.22 3.99 19.96
N GLN A 32 -6.76 3.68 21.15
CA GLN A 32 -6.36 2.50 21.90
C GLN A 32 -7.51 1.51 21.92
N PHE A 33 -7.18 0.22 21.97
CA PHE A 33 -8.15 -0.87 22.00
C PHE A 33 -7.93 -1.71 23.24
N ARG A 34 -9.01 -2.22 23.81
CA ARG A 34 -8.99 -3.19 24.91
C ARG A 34 -10.16 -4.14 24.76
N VAL A 35 -9.99 -5.35 25.23
CA VAL A 35 -11.00 -6.41 25.11
C VAL A 35 -11.35 -6.96 26.49
N ARG A 36 -12.52 -7.57 26.61
CA ARG A 36 -12.92 -8.37 27.75
C ARG A 36 -13.88 -9.48 27.30
N PRO A 37 -13.99 -10.59 28.04
CA PRO A 37 -15.07 -11.56 27.83
C PRO A 37 -16.45 -10.91 27.97
N SER A 38 -17.39 -11.25 27.07
CA SER A 38 -18.77 -10.76 27.10
C SER A 38 -19.71 -11.82 27.70
N GLY A 39 -20.34 -11.53 28.84
CA GLY A 39 -21.45 -12.32 29.40
C GLY A 39 -21.01 -13.56 30.18
N GLY A 40 -21.39 -13.61 31.46
CA GLY A 40 -21.10 -14.70 32.40
C GLY A 40 -20.79 -14.17 33.80
N VAL A 41 -20.73 -15.06 34.80
CA VAL A 41 -20.26 -14.76 36.17
C VAL A 41 -18.80 -14.27 36.20
N ASP A 42 -18.07 -14.50 35.11
CA ASP A 42 -16.68 -14.13 34.87
C ASP A 42 -16.53 -12.97 33.86
N ALA A 43 -17.39 -11.95 33.93
CA ALA A 43 -17.15 -10.69 33.23
C ALA A 43 -15.94 -9.98 33.86
N GLY A 44 -14.74 -10.49 33.55
CA GLY A 44 -13.47 -10.01 34.07
C GLY A 44 -13.16 -8.56 33.65
N PRO A 45 -12.10 -7.97 34.23
CA PRO A 45 -11.67 -6.63 33.86
C PRO A 45 -11.30 -6.58 32.37
N PHE A 46 -11.37 -5.38 31.79
CA PHE A 46 -10.76 -5.16 30.48
C PHE A 46 -9.26 -5.42 30.54
N SER A 47 -8.71 -5.90 29.41
CA SER A 47 -7.27 -5.93 29.20
C SER A 47 -6.66 -4.53 29.38
N PRO A 48 -5.34 -4.44 29.62
CA PRO A 48 -4.62 -3.19 29.41
C PRO A 48 -4.92 -2.61 28.01
N PRO A 49 -5.00 -1.28 27.86
CA PRO A 49 -5.05 -0.63 26.55
C PRO A 49 -3.89 -1.08 25.66
N SER A 50 -4.15 -1.28 24.37
CA SER A 50 -3.11 -1.42 23.36
C SER A 50 -2.24 -0.16 23.30
N GLU A 51 -1.12 -0.25 22.56
CA GLU A 51 -0.45 0.95 22.08
C GLU A 51 -1.40 1.83 21.24
N VAL A 52 -1.06 3.11 21.12
CA VAL A 52 -1.84 4.06 20.32
C VAL A 52 -1.70 3.71 18.85
N VAL A 53 -2.80 3.28 18.24
CA VAL A 53 -2.91 2.99 16.81
C VAL A 53 -3.51 4.20 16.11
N VAL A 54 -2.74 4.82 15.22
CA VAL A 54 -3.25 5.89 14.35
C VAL A 54 -3.80 5.27 13.08
N GLY A 55 -5.06 5.55 12.76
CA GLY A 55 -5.61 5.19 11.47
C GLY A 55 -4.84 5.90 10.36
N ARG A 56 -4.13 5.13 9.55
CA ARG A 56 -3.43 5.67 8.38
C ARG A 56 -4.48 5.74 7.27
N ALA A 57 -4.89 6.95 6.93
CA ALA A 57 -5.71 7.20 5.75
C ALA A 57 -4.79 7.52 4.56
N LEU A 58 -5.25 7.21 3.34
CA LEU A 58 -4.56 7.69 2.15
C LEU A 58 -4.61 9.22 2.10
N SER A 59 -3.48 9.85 1.76
CA SER A 59 -3.39 11.31 1.61
C SER A 59 -4.24 11.81 0.44
N ASP A 60 -4.73 13.04 0.51
CA ASP A 60 -5.55 13.63 -0.56
C ASP A 60 -4.83 13.64 -1.91
N GLY A 61 -3.52 13.90 -1.91
CA GLY A 61 -2.71 13.86 -3.13
C GLY A 61 -2.70 12.47 -3.76
N MET A 62 -2.54 11.43 -2.95
CA MET A 62 -2.62 10.05 -3.42
C MET A 62 -4.04 9.66 -3.85
N ARG A 63 -5.09 10.09 -3.13
CA ARG A 63 -6.49 9.85 -3.56
C ARG A 63 -6.79 10.46 -4.92
N ARG A 64 -6.36 11.71 -5.14
CA ARG A 64 -6.54 12.41 -6.43
C ARG A 64 -5.77 11.71 -7.54
N LEU A 65 -4.54 11.26 -7.26
CA LEU A 65 -3.71 10.56 -8.24
C LEU A 65 -4.34 9.25 -8.71
N PHE A 66 -5.01 8.53 -7.81
CA PHE A 66 -5.67 7.26 -8.09
C PHE A 66 -7.20 7.39 -8.32
N ALA A 67 -7.71 8.59 -8.57
CA ALA A 67 -9.15 8.86 -8.67
C ALA A 67 -9.83 8.06 -9.81
N ASP A 68 -9.11 7.83 -10.91
CA ASP A 68 -9.60 7.10 -12.07
C ASP A 68 -9.76 5.58 -11.82
N LEU A 69 -9.37 5.07 -10.65
CA LEU A 69 -9.77 3.73 -10.22
C LEU A 69 -11.26 3.65 -9.81
N GLY A 70 -11.92 4.79 -9.61
CA GLY A 70 -13.32 4.89 -9.17
C GLY A 70 -13.50 4.77 -7.65
N GLY A 71 -14.74 5.00 -7.19
CA GLY A 71 -15.08 5.09 -5.75
C GLY A 71 -14.81 3.82 -4.93
N ASP A 72 -14.88 2.64 -5.56
CA ASP A 72 -14.53 1.34 -4.98
C ASP A 72 -13.20 0.80 -5.52
N GLY A 73 -12.37 1.68 -6.12
CA GLY A 73 -11.14 1.32 -6.80
C GLY A 73 -10.23 0.40 -6.00
N THR A 74 -9.92 -0.77 -6.57
CA THR A 74 -9.02 -1.74 -5.94
C THR A 74 -7.76 -1.95 -6.76
N LEU A 75 -6.66 -2.22 -6.07
CA LEU A 75 -5.44 -2.73 -6.68
C LEU A 75 -5.47 -4.26 -6.60
N LEU A 76 -4.82 -4.92 -7.56
CA LEU A 76 -4.64 -6.37 -7.55
C LEU A 76 -3.40 -6.72 -6.72
N ARG A 77 -3.42 -7.86 -6.04
CA ARG A 77 -2.27 -8.41 -5.30
C ARG A 77 -1.75 -9.68 -5.97
N GLY A 78 -0.44 -9.75 -6.20
CA GLY A 78 0.24 -10.86 -6.87
C GLY A 78 -0.27 -12.23 -6.43
N GLY A 79 -0.62 -13.08 -7.41
CA GLY A 79 -1.12 -14.44 -7.20
C GLY A 79 -2.63 -14.59 -7.00
N THR A 80 -3.41 -13.50 -6.90
CA THR A 80 -4.87 -13.58 -6.80
C THR A 80 -5.56 -12.46 -7.61
N ARG A 81 -6.73 -12.75 -8.20
CA ARG A 81 -7.62 -11.71 -8.76
C ARG A 81 -8.35 -10.89 -7.67
N ARG A 82 -7.89 -10.96 -6.42
CA ARG A 82 -8.56 -10.30 -5.29
C ARG A 82 -8.11 -8.85 -5.21
N GLY A 83 -9.06 -7.94 -5.32
CA GLY A 83 -8.84 -6.52 -5.10
C GLY A 83 -8.55 -6.19 -3.63
N ILE A 84 -7.62 -5.25 -3.40
CA ILE A 84 -7.39 -4.58 -2.12
C ILE A 84 -7.74 -3.10 -2.26
N SER A 85 -8.40 -2.52 -1.26
CA SER A 85 -8.73 -1.09 -1.25
C SER A 85 -7.46 -0.23 -1.23
N LEU A 86 -7.53 0.97 -1.80
CA LEU A 86 -6.40 1.90 -1.80
C LEU A 86 -5.92 2.28 -0.39
N ASP A 87 -6.84 2.44 0.54
CA ASP A 87 -6.52 2.71 1.94
C ASP A 87 -5.75 1.54 2.57
N ASP A 88 -6.22 0.29 2.40
CA ASP A 88 -5.50 -0.88 2.91
C ASP A 88 -4.14 -1.10 2.20
N ALA A 89 -4.03 -0.69 0.94
CA ALA A 89 -2.85 -0.91 0.12
C ALA A 89 -1.73 0.12 0.35
N LEU A 90 -2.08 1.40 0.38
CA LEU A 90 -1.13 2.51 0.24
C LEU A 90 -1.08 3.43 1.46
N ALA A 91 -2.02 3.34 2.39
CA ALA A 91 -2.06 4.28 3.49
C ALA A 91 -0.87 4.13 4.44
N GLY A 92 -0.22 5.26 4.72
CA GLY A 92 0.95 5.37 5.58
C GLY A 92 2.20 4.65 5.10
N LYS A 93 2.27 4.30 3.80
CA LYS A 93 3.55 4.01 3.12
C LYS A 93 4.38 5.29 3.07
N GLU A 94 5.69 5.19 3.28
CA GLU A 94 6.58 6.35 3.11
C GLU A 94 6.73 6.71 1.63
N PHE A 95 6.82 5.67 0.79
CA PHE A 95 7.01 5.80 -0.65
C PHE A 95 6.10 4.85 -1.42
N VAL A 96 5.54 5.36 -2.52
CA VAL A 96 4.81 4.55 -3.50
C VAL A 96 5.52 4.64 -4.83
N LEU A 97 5.87 3.49 -5.39
CA LEU A 97 6.64 3.37 -6.63
C LEU A 97 5.69 2.97 -7.76
N LEU A 98 5.50 3.85 -8.73
CA LEU A 98 4.76 3.54 -9.95
C LEU A 98 5.71 2.91 -10.96
N TYR A 99 5.48 1.64 -11.27
CA TYR A 99 6.35 0.85 -12.12
C TYR A 99 5.67 0.52 -13.44
N ALA A 100 6.06 1.19 -14.53
CA ALA A 100 5.61 0.86 -15.87
C ALA A 100 6.54 -0.15 -16.53
N SER A 101 5.97 -1.29 -16.96
CA SER A 101 6.72 -2.42 -17.51
C SER A 101 5.83 -3.33 -18.36
N ALA A 102 6.43 -4.25 -19.11
CA ALA A 102 5.73 -5.27 -19.87
C ALA A 102 6.56 -6.56 -20.02
N HIS A 103 5.89 -7.68 -20.22
CA HIS A 103 6.51 -8.99 -20.37
C HIS A 103 7.37 -9.08 -21.63
N TRP A 104 6.87 -8.53 -22.74
CA TRP A 104 7.54 -8.55 -24.05
C TRP A 104 8.83 -7.71 -24.07
N CYS A 105 8.97 -6.76 -23.15
CA CYS A 105 10.09 -5.83 -23.06
C CYS A 105 11.36 -6.48 -22.47
N GLY A 106 12.44 -6.55 -23.26
CA GLY A 106 13.72 -7.15 -22.85
C GLY A 106 14.35 -6.49 -21.61
N PRO A 107 14.60 -5.16 -21.62
CA PRO A 107 15.16 -4.46 -20.46
C PRO A 107 14.28 -4.57 -19.20
N CYS A 108 12.96 -4.66 -19.37
CA CYS A 108 12.01 -4.83 -18.27
C CYS A 108 12.21 -6.16 -17.52
N ARG A 109 12.43 -7.26 -18.26
CA ARG A 109 12.73 -8.57 -17.69
C ARG A 109 14.05 -8.60 -16.92
N GLN A 110 14.99 -7.70 -17.24
CA GLN A 110 16.25 -7.56 -16.50
C GLN A 110 16.11 -6.72 -15.22
N PHE A 111 15.29 -5.67 -15.27
CA PHE A 111 15.11 -4.76 -14.13
C PHE A 111 14.16 -5.32 -13.06
N THR A 112 13.12 -6.05 -13.47
CA THR A 112 12.08 -6.56 -12.54
C THR A 112 12.64 -7.40 -11.39
N PRO A 113 13.57 -8.35 -11.61
CA PRO A 113 14.17 -9.11 -10.51
C PRO A 113 14.95 -8.22 -9.52
N GLN A 114 15.62 -7.18 -10.00
CA GLN A 114 16.35 -6.23 -9.15
C GLN A 114 15.38 -5.46 -8.25
N LEU A 115 14.29 -4.95 -8.82
CA LEU A 115 13.24 -4.28 -8.07
C LEU A 115 12.56 -5.24 -7.06
N ALA A 116 12.30 -6.49 -7.44
CA ALA A 116 11.72 -7.49 -6.55
C ALA A 116 12.61 -7.79 -5.34
N ASN A 117 13.93 -7.90 -5.55
CA ASN A 117 14.88 -8.10 -4.46
C ASN A 117 14.92 -6.91 -3.50
N TYR A 118 14.94 -5.69 -4.05
CA TYR A 118 14.87 -4.47 -3.25
C TYR A 118 13.57 -4.37 -2.45
N TYR A 119 12.43 -4.63 -3.10
CA TYR A 119 11.12 -4.61 -2.47
C TYR A 119 11.05 -5.58 -1.28
N LYS A 120 11.54 -6.81 -1.44
CA LYS A 120 11.60 -7.81 -0.36
C LYS A 120 12.48 -7.34 0.81
N ALA A 121 13.61 -6.71 0.52
CA ALA A 121 14.51 -6.17 1.56
C ALA A 121 13.87 -5.02 2.35
N MET A 122 13.07 -4.19 1.70
CA MET A 122 12.37 -3.07 2.35
C MET A 122 11.09 -3.49 3.08
N ASN A 123 10.55 -4.66 2.73
CA ASN A 123 9.28 -5.17 3.24
C ASN A 123 9.43 -6.60 3.79
N PRO A 124 10.30 -6.84 4.79
CA PRO A 124 10.64 -8.18 5.26
C PRO A 124 9.42 -8.97 5.78
N GLN A 125 8.35 -8.28 6.21
CA GLN A 125 7.08 -8.89 6.62
C GLN A 125 6.32 -9.58 5.49
N THR A 126 6.50 -9.13 4.23
CA THR A 126 5.90 -9.77 3.05
C THR A 126 6.51 -11.13 2.74
N ALA A 127 7.59 -11.52 3.43
CA ALA A 127 8.25 -12.83 3.33
C ALA A 127 7.81 -13.84 4.42
N GLY A 128 6.74 -13.56 5.19
CA GLY A 128 6.15 -14.52 6.14
C GLY A 128 6.28 -14.18 7.62
N GLY A 129 6.43 -12.91 8.00
CA GLY A 129 6.54 -12.49 9.40
C GLY A 129 5.44 -11.50 9.80
N SER A 130 4.72 -11.81 10.89
CA SER A 130 3.66 -11.01 11.52
C SER A 130 4.15 -9.76 12.25
N GLY A 131 5.10 -9.02 11.67
CA GLY A 131 5.60 -7.77 12.27
C GLY A 131 4.62 -6.61 12.02
N GLU A 132 4.37 -5.80 13.04
CA GLU A 132 3.50 -4.59 12.96
C GLU A 132 4.26 -3.32 12.48
N GLY A 133 5.46 -3.48 11.94
CA GLY A 133 6.25 -2.37 11.38
C GLY A 133 5.88 -2.11 9.92
N GLY A 134 4.92 -1.23 9.66
CA GLY A 134 4.44 -0.92 8.31
C GLY A 134 5.57 -0.76 7.29
N SER A 135 5.58 -1.66 6.30
CA SER A 135 6.41 -1.65 5.09
C SER A 135 6.55 -0.23 4.51
N ALA A 136 7.76 0.33 4.48
CA ALA A 136 8.00 1.72 4.09
C ALA A 136 7.72 1.99 2.60
N VAL A 137 7.81 0.96 1.76
CA VAL A 137 7.72 1.09 0.30
C VAL A 137 6.60 0.17 -0.21
N GLU A 138 5.76 0.68 -1.11
CA GLU A 138 4.85 -0.14 -1.91
C GLU A 138 5.10 0.08 -3.40
N VAL A 139 4.99 -0.97 -4.22
CA VAL A 139 5.11 -0.88 -5.68
C VAL A 139 3.74 -1.12 -6.30
N VAL A 140 3.36 -0.27 -7.26
CA VAL A 140 2.16 -0.42 -8.06
C VAL A 140 2.57 -0.59 -9.52
N PHE A 141 2.35 -1.78 -10.05
CA PHE A 141 2.63 -2.15 -11.42
C PHE A 141 1.58 -1.56 -12.37
N LEU A 142 2.06 -0.88 -13.40
CA LEU A 142 1.30 -0.34 -14.52
C LEU A 142 1.72 -1.11 -15.77
N SER A 143 0.89 -2.06 -16.20
CA SER A 143 1.23 -2.90 -17.34
C SER A 143 1.14 -2.13 -18.66
N ALA A 144 2.16 -2.30 -19.50
CA ALA A 144 2.17 -1.94 -20.91
C ALA A 144 2.08 -3.20 -21.80
N ASP A 145 1.61 -4.32 -21.26
CA ASP A 145 1.33 -5.53 -22.04
C ASP A 145 0.16 -5.30 -23.00
N HIS A 146 0.18 -5.98 -24.14
CA HIS A 146 -0.81 -5.81 -25.20
C HIS A 146 -2.14 -6.52 -24.93
N ASP A 147 -2.18 -7.41 -23.95
CA ASP A 147 -3.36 -8.16 -23.56
C ASP A 147 -3.34 -8.53 -22.07
N GLU A 148 -4.53 -8.80 -21.52
CA GLU A 148 -4.72 -9.15 -20.11
C GLU A 148 -3.99 -10.46 -19.73
N GLY A 149 -3.91 -11.42 -20.65
CA GLY A 149 -3.26 -12.71 -20.40
C GLY A 149 -1.76 -12.56 -20.15
N SER A 150 -1.09 -11.79 -21.00
CA SER A 150 0.33 -11.41 -20.85
C SER A 150 0.56 -10.63 -19.56
N PHE A 151 -0.32 -9.68 -19.25
CA PHE A 151 -0.30 -8.93 -17.99
C PHE A 151 -0.37 -9.87 -16.78
N LEU A 152 -1.37 -10.75 -16.70
CA LEU A 152 -1.57 -11.65 -15.58
C LEU A 152 -0.41 -12.63 -15.41
N SER A 153 0.09 -13.17 -16.53
CA SER A 153 1.24 -14.07 -16.52
C SER A 153 2.47 -13.41 -15.92
N TYR A 154 2.80 -12.20 -16.35
CA TYR A 154 3.97 -11.48 -15.86
C TYR A 154 3.81 -11.00 -14.42
N PHE A 155 2.65 -10.43 -14.09
CA PHE A 155 2.32 -9.97 -12.75
C PHE A 155 2.33 -11.10 -11.71
N SER A 156 2.02 -12.34 -12.10
CA SER A 156 2.01 -13.50 -11.19
C SER A 156 3.35 -13.74 -10.46
N SER A 157 4.46 -13.29 -11.05
CA SER A 157 5.81 -13.42 -10.49
C SER A 157 6.23 -12.26 -9.57
N MET A 158 5.41 -11.20 -9.49
CA MET A 158 5.75 -9.96 -8.80
C MET A 158 5.22 -9.94 -7.35
N PRO A 159 6.03 -9.50 -6.36
CA PRO A 159 5.64 -9.52 -4.94
C PRO A 159 4.79 -8.32 -4.48
N TRP A 160 4.26 -7.53 -5.42
CA TRP A 160 3.63 -6.24 -5.16
C TRP A 160 2.24 -6.12 -5.79
N LEU A 161 1.73 -4.90 -5.90
CA LEU A 161 0.37 -4.61 -6.38
C LEU A 161 0.34 -4.23 -7.86
N ALA A 162 -0.82 -4.30 -8.49
CA ALA A 162 -1.02 -3.81 -9.85
C ALA A 162 -2.33 -3.03 -9.99
N VAL A 163 -2.35 -2.08 -10.91
CA VAL A 163 -3.62 -1.53 -11.42
C VAL A 163 -4.28 -2.59 -12.32
N PRO A 164 -5.60 -2.84 -12.20
CA PRO A 164 -6.31 -3.74 -13.10
C PRO A 164 -6.07 -3.37 -14.57
N TYR A 165 -5.95 -4.38 -15.44
CA TYR A 165 -5.56 -4.19 -16.84
C TYR A 165 -6.51 -3.24 -17.59
N ASP A 166 -7.81 -3.40 -17.39
CA ASP A 166 -8.86 -2.63 -18.06
C ASP A 166 -9.22 -1.31 -17.36
N SER A 167 -8.45 -0.90 -16.34
CA SER A 167 -8.74 0.35 -15.63
C SER A 167 -8.15 1.57 -16.35
N ASP A 168 -8.96 2.62 -16.51
CA ASP A 168 -8.54 3.93 -17.02
C ASP A 168 -7.37 4.52 -16.21
N ALA A 169 -7.30 4.22 -14.92
CA ALA A 169 -6.20 4.63 -14.05
C ALA A 169 -4.84 4.18 -14.56
N ARG A 170 -4.76 3.05 -15.29
CA ARG A 170 -3.50 2.54 -15.83
C ARG A 170 -2.88 3.55 -16.78
N GLU A 171 -3.65 4.02 -17.75
CA GLU A 171 -3.19 5.00 -18.75
C GLU A 171 -3.00 6.39 -18.11
N SER A 172 -3.91 6.83 -17.23
CA SER A 172 -3.77 8.10 -16.52
C SER A 172 -2.50 8.17 -15.66
N LEU A 173 -2.16 7.09 -14.94
CA LEU A 173 -0.94 7.02 -14.13
C LEU A 173 0.32 6.92 -14.99
N MET A 174 0.28 6.19 -16.10
CA MET A 174 1.38 6.15 -17.06
C MET A 174 1.63 7.53 -17.70
N GLY A 175 0.56 8.26 -18.02
CA GLY A 175 0.62 9.65 -18.48
C GLY A 175 1.19 10.59 -17.41
N PHE A 176 0.73 10.47 -16.16
CA PHE A 176 1.20 11.26 -15.03
C PHE A 176 2.72 11.13 -14.82
N ILE A 177 3.25 9.90 -14.85
CA ILE A 177 4.70 9.67 -14.71
C ILE A 177 5.47 9.89 -16.01
N ARG A 178 4.80 10.28 -17.10
CA ARG A 178 5.38 10.57 -18.43
C ARG A 178 6.11 9.36 -19.03
N VAL A 179 5.45 8.21 -19.09
CA VAL A 179 6.00 7.03 -19.76
C VAL A 179 6.18 7.32 -21.26
N SER A 180 7.43 7.43 -21.70
CA SER A 180 7.82 7.45 -23.11
C SER A 180 8.61 6.20 -23.52
N GLY A 181 8.86 5.30 -22.58
CA GLY A 181 9.61 4.06 -22.73
C GLY A 181 9.61 3.27 -21.42
N ILE A 182 9.78 1.96 -21.53
CA ILE A 182 9.79 1.02 -20.40
C ILE A 182 11.12 0.24 -20.33
N PRO A 183 11.58 -0.16 -19.14
CA PRO A 183 10.95 0.04 -17.84
C PRO A 183 11.08 1.49 -17.36
N ARG A 184 10.07 1.95 -16.60
CA ARG A 184 10.10 3.26 -15.92
C ARG A 184 9.62 3.10 -14.49
N LEU A 185 10.35 3.68 -13.54
CA LEU A 185 10.03 3.58 -12.11
C LEU A 185 10.02 4.97 -11.48
N CYS A 186 8.83 5.52 -11.26
CA CYS A 186 8.66 6.81 -10.60
C CYS A 186 8.48 6.62 -9.10
N VAL A 187 9.14 7.44 -8.28
CA VAL A 187 9.05 7.39 -6.82
C VAL A 187 8.21 8.55 -6.32
N LEU A 188 7.13 8.22 -5.63
CA LEU A 188 6.24 9.19 -5.01
C LEU A 188 6.44 9.24 -3.49
N ASP A 189 6.25 10.42 -2.93
CA ASP A 189 6.02 10.58 -1.51
C ASP A 189 4.62 10.06 -1.14
N GLY A 190 4.54 9.00 -0.32
CA GLY A 190 3.25 8.44 0.11
C GLY A 190 2.38 9.40 0.95
N LYS A 191 2.98 10.43 1.58
CA LYS A 191 2.25 11.44 2.35
C LYS A 191 1.61 12.53 1.49
N THR A 192 2.15 12.80 0.31
CA THR A 192 1.74 13.97 -0.51
C THR A 192 1.37 13.63 -1.94
N GLY A 193 1.75 12.45 -2.45
CA GLY A 193 1.62 12.08 -3.86
C GLY A 193 2.61 12.80 -4.79
N ARG A 194 3.54 13.60 -4.25
CA ARG A 194 4.53 14.34 -5.05
C ARG A 194 5.59 13.39 -5.60
N ILE A 195 6.04 13.65 -6.84
CA ILE A 195 7.18 12.96 -7.43
C ILE A 195 8.46 13.42 -6.72
N LEU A 196 9.20 12.45 -6.16
CA LEU A 196 10.53 12.65 -5.58
C LEU A 196 11.63 12.27 -6.57
N GLU A 197 11.40 11.23 -7.37
CA GLU A 197 12.29 10.78 -8.43
C GLU A 197 11.43 10.43 -9.65
N ASP A 198 11.75 11.02 -10.79
CA ASP A 198 10.98 10.87 -12.03
C ASP A 198 11.22 9.51 -12.69
N ASN A 199 12.46 9.01 -12.62
CA ASN A 199 12.82 7.67 -13.06
C ASN A 199 14.01 7.14 -12.25
N ALA A 200 13.78 6.06 -11.52
CA ALA A 200 14.77 5.35 -10.71
C ALA A 200 15.45 4.18 -11.44
N VAL A 201 15.02 3.82 -12.66
CA VAL A 201 15.68 2.79 -13.47
C VAL A 201 17.11 3.20 -13.77
N GLY A 202 18.07 2.30 -13.53
CA GLY A 202 19.51 2.56 -13.72
C GLY A 202 20.15 3.42 -12.61
N LYS A 203 19.39 3.82 -11.58
CA LYS A 203 19.90 4.49 -10.38
C LYS A 203 19.89 3.52 -9.20
N PRO A 204 20.73 3.72 -8.16
CA PRO A 204 20.60 2.98 -6.92
C PRO A 204 19.23 3.18 -6.28
N LEU A 205 18.57 2.08 -5.93
CA LEU A 205 17.33 2.10 -5.15
C LEU A 205 17.68 2.35 -3.68
N ASP A 206 17.41 3.56 -3.18
CA ASP A 206 17.87 4.01 -1.87
C ASP A 206 16.79 4.87 -1.17
N VAL A 207 16.18 4.32 -0.13
CA VAL A 207 15.19 5.03 0.69
C VAL A 207 15.79 6.23 1.42
N GLY A 208 17.06 6.17 1.82
CA GLY A 208 17.74 7.27 2.49
C GLY A 208 17.83 8.49 1.59
N ARG A 209 18.10 8.27 0.29
CA ARG A 209 18.05 9.32 -0.72
C ARG A 209 16.65 9.90 -0.88
N TRP A 210 15.62 9.07 -0.97
CA TRP A 210 14.24 9.55 -1.13
C TRP A 210 13.73 10.30 0.12
N ARG A 211 14.15 9.90 1.32
CA ARG A 211 13.87 10.64 2.56
C ARG A 211 14.45 12.05 2.51
N ARG A 212 15.73 12.20 2.11
CA ARG A 212 16.35 13.51 1.91
C ARG A 212 15.60 14.38 0.89
N LEU A 213 15.20 13.81 -0.25
CA LEU A 213 14.41 14.53 -1.26
C LEU A 213 13.03 14.95 -0.73
N ALA A 214 12.46 14.17 0.18
CA ALA A 214 11.22 14.49 0.87
C ALA A 214 11.39 15.40 2.09
N GLY A 215 12.60 15.90 2.38
CA GLY A 215 12.90 16.75 3.53
C GLY A 215 12.81 16.04 4.88
N ARG A 216 13.12 14.73 4.92
CA ARG A 216 13.07 13.86 6.11
C ARG A 216 14.42 13.23 6.41
#